data_AF-A0A0H5PZ34-F1
#
_entry.id   AF-A0A0H5PZ34-F1
#
_cell.length_a   1.000
_cell.length_b   1.000
_cell.length_c   1.000
_cell.angle_alpha   90.00
_cell.angle_beta   90.00
_cell.angle_gamma   90.00
#
_symmetry.space_group_name_H-M   'P 1'
#
loop_
_entity.id
_entity.type
_entity.pdbx_description
1 polymer ?
#
loop_
_entity_poly.entity_id
_entity_poly.type
_entity_poly.pdbx_seq_one_letter_code
_entity_poly.pdbx_strand_id
1 'polypeptide(L)'
;MPAQLVKLRTKADRLKTDQAEQLRQLVLDFPDLPQRAVGELIATIDRQTASRSGWTFVMISPEQNAAVVDWLSRNSGRPLVAMRLWAVLFSNLRTDTGEIVQTRDELAELVGETPNHVSEIMGELATIGAISRRREKVAGMRGPGLVRYFMNPKVGTHLTGAARDKAQTDSAPLLALINGGRAPS
;
A
#
# COMPACT_ATOMS: atom_id res chain seq x y z
N MET A 1 -26.49 -1.75 20.66
CA MET A 1 -25.45 -2.61 20.04
C MET A 1 -25.49 -2.36 18.54
N PRO A 2 -24.46 -1.75 17.91
CA PRO A 2 -24.46 -1.55 16.46
C PRO A 2 -24.40 -2.90 15.74
N ALA A 3 -25.16 -3.06 14.65
CA ALA A 3 -25.21 -4.29 13.88
C ALA A 3 -23.86 -4.55 13.17
N GLN A 4 -23.31 -5.75 13.30
CA GLN A 4 -22.14 -6.18 12.54
C GLN A 4 -22.56 -6.51 11.10
N LEU A 5 -22.19 -5.64 10.16
CA LEU A 5 -22.31 -5.93 8.73
C LEU A 5 -21.26 -6.99 8.37
N VAL A 6 -21.69 -8.25 8.23
CA VAL A 6 -20.84 -9.33 7.73
C VAL A 6 -21.12 -9.51 6.24
N LYS A 7 -20.11 -9.24 5.40
CA LYS A 7 -20.23 -9.44 3.95
C LYS A 7 -20.45 -10.93 3.67
N LEU A 8 -21.51 -11.26 2.91
CA LEU A 8 -21.77 -12.62 2.48
C LEU A 8 -20.61 -13.13 1.60
N ARG A 9 -19.95 -14.20 2.05
CA ARG A 9 -18.96 -14.93 1.24
C ARG A 9 -19.59 -16.19 0.68
N THR A 10 -19.84 -16.20 -0.62
CA THR A 10 -20.44 -17.36 -1.30
C THR A 10 -19.44 -18.52 -1.39
N LYS A 11 -19.93 -19.72 -1.69
CA LYS A 11 -19.07 -20.89 -1.97
C LYS A 11 -18.16 -20.64 -3.18
N ALA A 12 -18.66 -19.91 -4.18
CA ALA A 12 -17.89 -19.53 -5.36
C ALA A 12 -16.75 -18.56 -5.02
N ASP A 13 -16.96 -17.63 -4.08
CA ASP A 13 -15.92 -16.69 -3.62
C ASP A 13 -14.79 -17.42 -2.90
N ARG A 14 -15.15 -18.40 -2.05
CA ARG A 14 -14.16 -19.25 -1.35
C ARG A 14 -13.34 -20.06 -2.35
N LEU A 15 -14.00 -20.79 -3.25
CA LEU A 15 -13.33 -21.60 -4.27
C LEU A 15 -12.36 -20.77 -5.13
N LYS A 16 -12.74 -19.55 -5.51
CA LYS A 16 -11.87 -18.65 -6.29
C LYS A 16 -10.71 -18.09 -5.47
N THR A 17 -10.87 -17.90 -4.16
CA THR A 17 -9.78 -17.50 -3.26
C THR A 17 -8.77 -18.64 -3.15
N ASP A 18 -9.25 -19.86 -2.97
CA ASP A 18 -8.41 -21.06 -2.90
C ASP A 18 -7.64 -21.28 -4.21
N GLN A 19 -8.29 -21.08 -5.36
CA GLN A 19 -7.65 -21.13 -6.68
C GLN A 19 -6.56 -20.06 -6.86
N ALA A 20 -6.78 -18.85 -6.38
CA ALA A 20 -5.79 -17.77 -6.47
C ALA A 20 -4.56 -18.09 -5.60
N GLU A 21 -4.76 -18.65 -4.39
CA GLU A 21 -3.67 -19.08 -3.53
C GLU A 21 -2.89 -20.24 -4.16
N GLN A 22 -3.58 -21.22 -4.75
CA GLN A 22 -2.94 -22.32 -5.48
C GLN A 22 -2.10 -21.80 -6.66
N LEU A 23 -2.64 -20.87 -7.45
CA LEU A 23 -1.90 -20.26 -8.56
C LEU A 23 -0.68 -19.49 -8.06
N ARG A 24 -0.80 -18.77 -6.94
CA ARG A 24 0.32 -18.06 -6.31
C ARG A 24 1.44 -19.02 -5.92
N GLN A 25 1.11 -20.15 -5.29
CA GLN A 25 2.10 -21.18 -4.94
C GLN A 25 2.77 -21.77 -6.19
N LEU A 26 2.00 -22.10 -7.24
CA LEU A 26 2.56 -22.61 -8.50
C LEU A 26 3.56 -21.66 -9.16
N VAL A 27 3.28 -20.35 -9.13
CA VAL A 27 4.20 -19.33 -9.67
C VAL A 27 5.50 -19.25 -8.85
N LEU A 28 5.41 -19.43 -7.53
CA LEU A 28 6.56 -19.41 -6.62
C LEU A 28 7.44 -20.64 -6.74
N ASP A 29 6.83 -21.80 -6.97
CA ASP A 29 7.51 -23.08 -7.08
C ASP A 29 8.18 -23.29 -8.44
N PHE A 30 7.99 -22.38 -9.41
CA PHE A 30 8.55 -22.49 -10.75
C PHE A 30 10.00 -21.95 -10.81
N PRO A 31 11.02 -22.82 -10.91
CA PRO A 31 12.42 -22.44 -10.66
C PRO A 31 13.05 -21.61 -11.80
N ASP A 32 12.54 -21.74 -13.03
CA ASP A 32 13.15 -21.13 -14.22
C ASP A 32 12.60 -19.72 -14.53
N LEU A 33 11.63 -19.23 -13.76
CA LEU A 33 11.11 -17.89 -13.97
C LEU A 33 12.07 -16.83 -13.40
N PRO A 34 12.36 -15.76 -14.16
CA PRO A 34 13.07 -14.61 -13.63
C PRO A 34 12.35 -14.03 -12.42
N GLN A 35 13.09 -13.66 -11.37
CA GLN A 35 12.52 -13.15 -10.12
C GLN A 35 11.59 -11.94 -10.33
N ARG A 36 11.90 -11.09 -11.31
CA ARG A 36 11.06 -9.97 -11.70
C ARG A 36 9.69 -10.44 -12.20
N ALA A 37 9.66 -11.42 -13.09
CA ALA A 37 8.43 -11.97 -13.65
C ALA A 37 7.58 -12.66 -12.56
N VAL A 38 8.21 -13.36 -11.62
CA VAL A 38 7.52 -13.94 -10.44
C VAL A 38 6.81 -12.84 -9.64
N GLY A 39 7.49 -11.73 -9.35
CA GLY A 39 6.90 -10.59 -8.65
C GLY A 39 5.73 -9.96 -9.38
N GLU A 40 5.85 -9.77 -10.70
CA GLU A 40 4.80 -9.22 -11.57
C GLU A 40 3.56 -10.13 -11.63
N LEU A 41 3.75 -11.45 -11.73
CA LEU A 41 2.67 -12.43 -11.72
C LEU A 41 1.93 -12.45 -10.38
N ILE A 42 2.66 -12.44 -9.25
CA ILE A 42 2.06 -12.41 -7.91
C ILE A 42 1.26 -11.12 -7.70
N ALA A 43 1.82 -9.96 -8.08
CA ALA A 43 1.12 -8.69 -8.00
C ALA A 43 -0.18 -8.69 -8.83
N THR A 44 -0.15 -9.35 -10.00
CA THR A 44 -1.34 -9.50 -10.86
C THR A 44 -2.41 -10.38 -10.20
N ILE A 45 -2.03 -11.50 -9.59
CA ILE A 45 -2.94 -12.40 -8.87
C ILE A 45 -3.58 -11.69 -7.68
N ASP A 46 -2.77 -10.97 -6.89
CA ASP A 46 -3.23 -10.22 -5.73
C ASP A 46 -4.20 -9.10 -6.14
N ARG A 47 -3.97 -8.44 -7.28
CA ARG A 47 -4.88 -7.42 -7.80
C ARG A 47 -6.22 -8.01 -8.22
N GLN A 48 -6.22 -9.12 -8.94
CA GLN A 48 -7.44 -9.77 -9.44
C GLN A 48 -8.31 -10.31 -8.30
N THR A 49 -7.71 -10.63 -7.16
CA THR A 49 -8.43 -10.98 -5.94
C THR A 49 -8.88 -9.74 -5.17
N ALA A 50 -8.07 -8.69 -5.11
CA ALA A 50 -8.40 -7.41 -4.48
C ALA A 50 -9.58 -6.69 -5.17
N SER A 51 -9.64 -6.63 -6.51
CA SER A 51 -10.68 -5.88 -7.24
C SER A 51 -12.11 -6.40 -7.04
N ARG A 52 -12.26 -7.63 -6.52
CA ARG A 52 -13.57 -8.29 -6.29
C ARG A 52 -14.22 -7.92 -4.95
N SER A 53 -13.55 -7.08 -4.16
CA SER A 53 -13.95 -6.75 -2.79
C SER A 53 -15.03 -5.66 -2.69
N GLY A 54 -15.45 -5.02 -3.78
CA GLY A 54 -16.52 -4.01 -3.79
C GLY A 54 -16.03 -2.62 -3.39
N TRP A 55 -16.96 -1.67 -3.21
CA TRP A 55 -16.62 -0.30 -2.79
C TRP A 55 -16.01 -0.31 -1.39
N THR A 56 -14.90 0.40 -1.22
CA THR A 56 -14.18 0.49 0.05
C THR A 56 -14.28 1.88 0.61
N PHE A 57 -14.93 1.97 1.76
CA PHE A 57 -14.95 3.21 2.51
C PHE A 57 -13.66 3.27 3.34
N VAL A 58 -12.76 4.16 2.95
CA VAL A 58 -11.57 4.50 3.73
C VAL A 58 -11.93 5.67 4.62
N MET A 59 -11.82 5.50 5.94
CA MET A 59 -11.91 6.61 6.88
C MET A 59 -10.59 7.36 6.83
N ILE A 60 -10.66 8.65 6.48
CA ILE A 60 -9.50 9.54 6.40
C ILE A 60 -9.57 10.50 7.58
N SER A 61 -8.45 10.67 8.29
CA SER A 61 -8.31 11.73 9.29
C SER A 61 -8.07 13.07 8.56
N PRO A 62 -9.00 14.06 8.67
CA PRO A 62 -8.87 15.30 7.92
C PRO A 62 -7.59 16.07 8.24
N GLU A 63 -7.24 16.17 9.53
CA GLU A 63 -6.05 16.89 10.00
C GLU A 63 -4.75 16.23 9.51
N GLN A 64 -4.68 14.91 9.60
CA GLN A 64 -3.50 14.16 9.17
C GLN A 64 -3.34 14.19 7.65
N ASN A 65 -4.44 14.05 6.90
CA ASN A 65 -4.42 14.19 5.46
C ASN A 65 -4.01 15.60 5.01
N ALA A 66 -4.56 16.64 5.66
CA ALA A 66 -4.17 18.02 5.39
C ALA A 66 -2.66 18.23 5.65
N ALA A 67 -2.12 17.68 6.74
CA ALA A 67 -0.70 17.76 7.05
C ALA A 67 0.20 17.08 5.99
N VAL A 68 -0.23 15.93 5.45
CA VAL A 68 0.49 15.28 4.32
C VAL A 68 0.47 16.16 3.08
N VAL A 69 -0.71 16.64 2.68
CA VAL A 69 -0.87 17.49 1.48
C VAL A 69 -0.03 18.77 1.61
N ASP A 70 -0.12 19.41 2.77
CA ASP A 70 0.63 20.61 3.12
C ASP A 70 2.15 20.37 3.05
N TRP A 71 2.64 19.26 3.60
CA TRP A 71 4.05 18.89 3.50
C TRP A 71 4.49 18.64 2.05
N LEU A 72 3.73 17.85 1.28
CA LEU A 72 4.06 17.55 -0.12
C LEU A 72 4.10 18.84 -0.96
N SER A 73 3.18 19.77 -0.71
CA SER A 73 3.11 21.04 -1.42
C SER A 73 4.37 21.90 -1.27
N ARG A 74 5.06 21.80 -0.13
CA ARG A 74 6.22 22.63 0.21
C ARG A 74 7.57 21.93 0.06
N ASN A 75 7.61 20.61 0.18
CA ASN A 75 8.86 19.86 0.35
C ASN A 75 9.12 18.85 -0.76
N SER A 76 8.10 18.40 -1.49
CA SER A 76 8.31 17.43 -2.57
C SER A 76 9.08 18.09 -3.72
N GLY A 77 9.98 17.33 -4.36
CA GLY A 77 10.63 17.77 -5.59
C GLY A 77 9.62 17.97 -6.75
N ARG A 78 8.44 17.36 -6.67
CA ARG A 78 7.36 17.44 -7.67
C ARG A 78 5.98 17.58 -7.00
N PRO A 79 5.65 18.74 -6.40
CA PRO A 79 4.48 18.88 -5.54
C PRO A 79 3.15 18.46 -6.18
N LEU A 80 2.88 18.88 -7.43
CA LEU A 80 1.64 18.55 -8.12
C LEU A 80 1.51 17.04 -8.41
N VAL A 81 2.60 16.42 -8.86
CA VAL A 81 2.64 14.98 -9.10
C VAL A 81 2.49 14.22 -7.80
N ALA A 82 3.16 14.67 -6.74
CA ALA A 82 3.12 14.00 -5.45
C ALA A 82 1.72 14.04 -4.83
N MET A 83 1.02 15.17 -4.91
CA MET A 83 -0.37 15.26 -4.49
C MET A 83 -1.31 14.40 -5.36
N ARG A 84 -1.07 14.33 -6.67
CA ARG A 84 -1.83 13.44 -7.57
C ARG A 84 -1.59 11.97 -7.23
N LEU A 85 -0.33 11.57 -7.01
CA LEU A 85 0.02 10.22 -6.60
C LEU A 85 -0.64 9.88 -5.27
N TRP A 86 -0.56 10.78 -4.28
CA TRP A 86 -1.23 10.64 -2.99
C TRP A 86 -2.72 10.34 -3.12
N ALA A 87 -3.44 11.07 -3.97
CA ALA A 87 -4.86 10.81 -4.25
C ALA A 87 -5.07 9.45 -4.94
N VAL A 88 -4.20 9.08 -5.89
CA VAL A 88 -4.23 7.77 -6.57
C VAL A 88 -4.04 6.62 -5.58
N LEU A 89 -3.18 6.76 -4.57
CA LEU A 89 -2.96 5.71 -3.57
C LEU A 89 -4.26 5.30 -2.86
N PHE A 90 -5.09 6.26 -2.44
CA PHE A 90 -6.38 5.96 -1.79
C PHE A 90 -7.35 5.18 -2.68
N SER A 91 -7.36 5.47 -3.98
CA SER A 91 -8.21 4.77 -4.95
C SER A 91 -7.77 3.32 -5.19
N ASN A 92 -6.59 2.98 -4.70
CA ASN A 92 -5.85 1.76 -4.98
C ASN A 92 -5.53 0.97 -3.70
N LEU A 93 -6.14 1.35 -2.57
CA LEU A 93 -6.00 0.62 -1.32
C LEU A 93 -6.81 -0.68 -1.32
N ARG A 94 -6.14 -1.75 -0.92
CA ARG A 94 -6.78 -3.02 -0.61
C ARG A 94 -7.63 -2.89 0.64
N THR A 95 -8.81 -3.46 0.55
CA THR A 95 -9.96 -3.17 1.40
C THR A 95 -9.93 -3.88 2.74
N ASP A 96 -9.06 -4.88 2.85
CA ASP A 96 -8.90 -5.78 3.99
C ASP A 96 -7.56 -5.55 4.70
N THR A 97 -6.52 -5.13 3.96
CA THR A 97 -5.15 -4.98 4.49
C THR A 97 -4.64 -3.54 4.55
N GLY A 98 -5.27 -2.57 3.86
CA GLY A 98 -4.73 -1.21 3.73
C GLY A 98 -3.44 -1.14 2.89
N GLU A 99 -3.20 -2.18 2.09
CA GLU A 99 -2.05 -2.30 1.19
C GLU A 99 -2.29 -1.55 -0.13
N ILE A 100 -1.25 -0.93 -0.66
CA ILE A 100 -1.22 -0.40 -2.02
C ILE A 100 -0.72 -1.53 -2.93
N VAL A 101 -1.61 -2.13 -3.71
CA VAL A 101 -1.33 -3.37 -4.48
C VAL A 101 -0.70 -3.07 -5.84
N GLN A 102 -0.73 -1.81 -6.26
CA GLN A 102 -0.26 -1.36 -7.56
C GLN A 102 1.26 -1.33 -7.57
N THR A 103 1.83 -1.80 -8.67
CA THR A 103 3.27 -1.72 -8.85
C THR A 103 3.66 -0.27 -9.09
N ARG A 104 4.94 0.03 -8.87
CA ARG A 104 5.50 1.34 -9.17
C ARG A 104 5.29 1.76 -10.62
N ASP A 105 5.42 0.81 -11.56
CA ASP A 105 5.29 1.10 -12.99
C ASP A 105 3.83 1.46 -13.33
N GLU A 106 2.85 0.80 -12.72
CA GLU A 106 1.42 1.13 -12.89
C GLU A 106 1.04 2.45 -12.24
N LEU A 107 1.57 2.76 -11.06
CA LEU A 107 1.39 4.06 -10.43
C LEU A 107 1.94 5.17 -11.33
N ALA A 108 3.06 4.92 -12.00
CA ALA A 108 3.69 5.85 -12.94
C ALA A 108 2.79 6.12 -14.14
N GLU A 109 2.19 5.09 -14.72
CA GLU A 109 1.18 5.24 -15.79
C GLU A 109 -0.03 6.06 -15.32
N LEU A 110 -0.57 5.76 -14.13
CA LEU A 110 -1.74 6.46 -13.58
C LEU A 110 -1.50 7.95 -13.32
N VAL A 111 -0.27 8.32 -12.95
CA VAL A 111 0.10 9.73 -12.70
C VAL A 111 0.78 10.40 -13.89
N GLY A 112 1.03 9.67 -14.99
CA GLY A 112 1.68 10.18 -16.19
C GLY A 112 3.14 10.57 -15.97
N GLU A 113 3.87 9.78 -15.18
CA GLU A 113 5.26 10.05 -14.78
C GLU A 113 6.16 8.83 -14.95
N THR A 114 7.46 8.98 -14.68
CA THR A 114 8.39 7.84 -14.74
C THR A 114 8.34 7.01 -13.46
N PRO A 115 8.61 5.69 -13.54
CA PRO A 115 8.69 4.86 -12.34
C PRO A 115 9.72 5.36 -11.32
N ASN A 116 10.82 5.97 -11.77
CA ASN A 116 11.84 6.52 -10.88
C ASN A 116 11.29 7.69 -10.06
N HIS A 117 10.58 8.64 -10.68
CA HIS A 117 9.95 9.75 -9.96
C HIS A 117 8.87 9.26 -8.98
N VAL A 118 8.09 8.25 -9.36
CA VAL A 118 7.14 7.62 -8.44
C VAL A 118 7.88 7.01 -7.25
N SER A 119 8.98 6.31 -7.48
CA SER A 119 9.82 5.75 -6.40
C SER A 119 10.33 6.82 -5.44
N GLU A 120 10.78 7.97 -5.96
CA GLU A 120 11.24 9.11 -5.16
C GLU A 120 10.12 9.65 -4.27
N ILE A 121 8.95 9.93 -4.85
CA ILE A 121 7.79 10.44 -4.11
C ILE A 121 7.30 9.42 -3.07
N MET A 122 7.28 8.13 -3.40
CA MET A 122 6.96 7.07 -2.42
C MET A 122 7.97 7.04 -1.27
N GLY A 123 9.24 7.39 -1.54
CA GLY A 123 10.27 7.59 -0.52
C GLY A 123 10.00 8.81 0.37
N GLU A 124 9.61 9.95 -0.22
CA GLU A 124 9.20 11.15 0.52
C GLU A 124 8.01 10.84 1.46
N LEU A 125 6.95 10.22 0.93
CA LEU A 125 5.78 9.79 1.69
C LEU A 125 6.15 8.83 2.83
N ALA A 126 7.06 7.90 2.59
CA ALA A 126 7.53 6.98 3.63
C ALA A 126 8.35 7.70 4.71
N THR A 127 9.11 8.73 4.34
CA THR A 127 9.94 9.51 5.25
C THR A 127 9.09 10.30 6.24
N ILE A 128 7.97 10.87 5.79
CA ILE A 128 7.01 11.54 6.67
C ILE A 128 6.05 10.59 7.38
N GLY A 129 6.20 9.28 7.18
CA GLY A 129 5.34 8.27 7.79
C GLY A 129 3.92 8.22 7.23
N ALA A 130 3.64 8.84 6.08
CA ALA A 130 2.32 8.78 5.43
C ALA A 130 2.02 7.38 4.90
N ILE A 131 3.07 6.67 4.46
CA ILE A 131 3.04 5.26 4.10
C ILE A 131 4.16 4.50 4.80
N SER A 132 4.05 3.18 4.88
CA SER A 132 5.12 2.30 5.34
C SER A 132 5.49 1.29 4.26
N ARG A 133 6.77 0.87 4.27
CA ARG A 133 7.28 -0.19 3.40
C ARG A 133 7.53 -1.44 4.22
N ARG A 134 7.06 -2.59 3.74
CA ARG A 134 7.39 -3.90 4.32
C ARG A 134 7.93 -4.80 3.23
N ARG A 135 9.00 -5.53 3.56
CA ARG A 135 9.49 -6.61 2.71
C ARG A 135 8.81 -7.90 3.14
N GLU A 136 8.00 -8.46 2.26
CA GLU A 136 7.41 -9.76 2.47
C GLU A 136 8.33 -10.82 1.85
N LYS A 137 8.84 -11.72 2.70
CA LYS A 137 9.49 -12.93 2.22
C LYS A 137 8.42 -13.86 1.69
N VAL A 138 8.33 -13.95 0.37
CA VAL A 138 7.44 -14.91 -0.26
C VAL A 138 8.17 -16.25 -0.34
N ALA A 139 7.57 -17.31 0.22
CA ALA A 139 8.13 -18.66 0.18
C ALA A 139 8.41 -19.06 -1.27
N GLY A 140 9.58 -19.63 -1.55
CA GLY A 140 10.04 -19.92 -2.93
C GLY A 140 10.83 -18.79 -3.60
N MET A 141 10.69 -17.53 -3.17
CA MET A 141 11.45 -16.42 -3.73
C MET A 141 12.85 -16.29 -3.09
N ARG A 142 13.92 -16.38 -3.90
CA ARG A 142 15.31 -16.15 -3.44
C ARG A 142 15.59 -14.64 -3.26
N GLY A 143 16.06 -14.20 -2.09
CA GLY A 143 16.51 -12.81 -1.87
C GLY A 143 15.68 -12.02 -0.86
N PRO A 144 15.69 -10.67 -0.90
CA PRO A 144 15.13 -9.83 0.15
C PRO A 144 13.59 -9.80 0.21
N GLY A 145 12.90 -10.45 -0.73
CA GLY A 145 11.43 -10.50 -0.80
C GLY A 145 10.80 -9.35 -1.58
N LEU A 146 9.48 -9.40 -1.72
CA LEU A 146 8.68 -8.39 -2.42
C LEU A 146 8.46 -7.17 -1.51
N VAL A 147 8.66 -5.96 -2.04
CA VAL A 147 8.34 -4.73 -1.31
C VAL A 147 6.85 -4.44 -1.48
N ARG A 148 6.15 -4.30 -0.36
CA ARG A 148 4.75 -3.87 -0.30
C ARG A 148 4.64 -2.56 0.47
N TYR A 149 3.73 -1.70 0.01
CA TYR A 149 3.46 -0.42 0.64
C TYR A 149 2.11 -0.45 1.35
N PHE A 150 2.03 0.20 2.50
CA PHE A 150 0.82 0.26 3.31
C PHE A 150 0.54 1.70 3.69
N MET A 151 -0.74 2.10 3.63
CA MET A 151 -1.18 3.38 4.15
C MET A 151 -0.98 3.45 5.66
N ASN A 152 -0.58 4.61 6.19
CA ASN A 152 -0.58 4.79 7.64
C ASN A 152 -2.03 4.81 8.15
N PRO A 153 -2.42 3.94 9.10
CA PRO A 153 -3.77 3.90 9.65
C PRO A 153 -4.21 5.17 10.40
N LYS A 154 -3.26 6.04 10.80
CA LYS A 154 -3.55 7.38 11.35
C LYS A 154 -4.04 8.34 10.28
N VAL A 155 -3.66 8.12 9.03
CA VAL A 155 -4.05 8.95 7.88
C VAL A 155 -5.29 8.38 7.23
N GLY A 156 -5.27 7.09 6.87
CA GLY A 156 -6.35 6.42 6.18
C GLY A 156 -6.45 4.96 6.56
N THR A 157 -7.65 4.49 6.91
CA THR A 157 -7.89 3.08 7.24
C THR A 157 -9.33 2.66 7.00
N HIS A 158 -9.53 1.39 6.67
CA HIS A 158 -10.82 0.71 6.64
C HIS A 158 -11.16 0.03 7.98
N LEU A 159 -10.21 -0.05 8.91
CA LEU A 159 -10.40 -0.71 10.21
C LEU A 159 -11.25 0.15 11.14
N THR A 160 -12.11 -0.49 11.92
CA THR A 160 -13.01 0.17 12.90
C THR A 160 -12.77 -0.30 14.33
N GLY A 161 -13.13 0.53 15.31
CA GLY A 161 -13.10 0.18 16.74
C GLY A 161 -11.69 -0.19 17.23
N ALA A 162 -11.60 -1.19 18.12
CA ALA A 162 -10.33 -1.60 18.74
C ALA A 162 -9.24 -2.02 17.72
N ALA A 163 -9.63 -2.59 16.57
CA ALA A 163 -8.68 -2.95 15.51
C ALA A 163 -8.03 -1.71 14.89
N ARG A 164 -8.79 -0.63 14.72
CA ARG A 164 -8.28 0.68 14.27
C ARG A 164 -7.33 1.26 15.30
N ASP A 165 -7.75 1.30 16.55
CA ASP A 165 -6.99 1.97 17.62
C ASP A 165 -5.65 1.26 17.86
N LYS A 166 -5.64 -0.08 17.80
CA LYS A 166 -4.40 -0.87 17.80
C LYS A 166 -3.53 -0.57 16.59
N ALA A 167 -4.07 -0.60 15.37
CA ALA A 167 -3.30 -0.33 14.17
C ALA A 167 -2.70 1.09 14.15
N GLN A 168 -3.41 2.07 14.71
CA GLN A 168 -2.90 3.42 14.91
C GLN A 168 -1.78 3.46 15.95
N THR A 169 -1.95 2.78 17.08
CA THR A 169 -0.92 2.71 18.13
C THR A 169 0.39 2.10 17.61
N ASP A 170 0.29 1.02 16.84
CA ASP A 170 1.44 0.28 16.28
C ASP A 170 2.09 0.99 15.08
N SER A 171 1.45 2.02 14.53
CA SER A 171 1.93 2.75 13.35
C SER A 171 2.93 3.85 13.70
N ALA A 172 3.89 4.06 12.78
CA ALA A 172 4.85 5.15 12.89
C ALA A 172 4.14 6.51 13.07
N PRO A 173 4.72 7.44 13.85
CA PRO A 173 4.20 8.80 13.94
C PRO A 173 4.27 9.50 12.58
N LEU A 174 3.20 10.23 12.24
CA LEU A 174 3.18 11.07 11.04
C LEU A 174 4.02 12.32 11.29
N LEU A 175 4.80 12.76 10.30
CA LEU A 175 5.68 13.92 10.37
C LEU A 175 6.62 13.86 11.58
N ALA A 176 7.15 12.67 11.88
CA ALA A 176 8.22 12.52 12.85
C ALA A 176 9.35 13.50 12.51
N LEU A 177 9.72 14.37 13.45
CA LEU A 177 10.82 15.33 13.31
C LEU A 177 12.06 14.57 12.83
N ILE A 178 12.43 14.78 11.57
CA ILE A 178 13.74 14.40 11.06
C ILE A 178 14.72 15.32 11.77
N ASN A 179 15.38 14.83 12.82
CA ASN A 179 16.51 15.52 13.44
C ASN A 179 17.68 15.57 12.45
N GLY A 180 17.59 16.47 11.47
CA GLY A 180 18.60 16.76 10.46
C GLY A 180 19.57 17.87 10.88
N GLY A 181 19.84 18.01 12.19
CA GLY A 181 20.80 18.98 12.72
C GLY A 181 22.14 18.34 13.04
N ARG A 182 22.96 18.03 12.02
CA ARG A 182 24.41 17.88 12.22
C ARG A 182 25.08 19.09 11.57
N ALA A 183 25.38 20.08 12.40
CA ALA A 183 26.24 21.19 12.00
C ALA A 183 27.61 20.63 11.59
N PRO A 184 28.22 21.12 10.48
CA PRO A 184 29.59 20.77 10.15
C PRO A 184 30.52 21.39 11.20
N SER A 185 31.31 20.54 11.84
CA SER A 185 32.53 20.91 12.55
C SER A 185 33.70 20.26 11.83
#